data_AF-A0A381TTX7-F1
#
_entry.id   AF-A0A381TTX7-F1
#
_cell.length_a   1.000
_cell.length_b   1.000
_cell.length_c   1.000
_cell.angle_alpha   90.00
_cell.angle_beta   90.00
_cell.angle_gamma   90.00
#
_symmetry.space_group_name_H-M   'P 1'
#
loop_
_entity.id
_entity.type
_entity.pdbx_description
1 polymer ?
#
loop_
_entity_poly.entity_id
_entity_poly.type
_entity_poly.pdbx_seq_one_letter_code
_entity_poly.pdbx_strand_id
1 'polypeptide(L)'
;MIAEGWKEELPENHRIALDVAYSDFLDAHFKISPIDSGKIEDIGHWLPKKYACRYTSLFCHRFIVCMSSVAERMVQPEKIAPVTRCTAEALALHVLVQHATTILKDVQHVDADYSAFKSGAYRDTDFLGLYDAAANVPEADLNKRVPLPNNLEFNDWFTPFDGLKPVNPFVYEDWVTQQAGINFYR
;
A
#
# COMPACT_ATOMS: atom_id res chain seq x y z
N MET A 1 -9.34 -16.22 -5.14
CA MET A 1 -8.01 -15.99 -5.71
C MET A 1 -7.88 -14.51 -6.02
N ILE A 2 -6.83 -13.87 -5.52
CA ILE A 2 -6.58 -12.45 -5.81
C ILE A 2 -6.35 -12.23 -7.31
N ALA A 3 -6.76 -11.06 -7.80
CA ALA A 3 -6.54 -10.58 -9.17
C ALA A 3 -7.19 -11.42 -10.29
N GLU A 4 -8.37 -12.03 -10.06
CA GLU A 4 -9.10 -12.76 -11.11
C GLU A 4 -9.47 -11.87 -12.30
N GLY A 5 -9.93 -10.63 -12.05
CA GLY A 5 -10.21 -9.64 -13.09
C GLY A 5 -9.00 -9.19 -13.90
N TRP A 6 -7.78 -9.61 -13.54
CA TRP A 6 -6.51 -9.27 -14.20
C TRP A 6 -5.84 -10.46 -14.88
N LYS A 7 -6.58 -11.55 -15.14
CA LYS A 7 -6.05 -12.79 -15.74
C LYS A 7 -5.41 -12.61 -17.12
N GLU A 8 -5.77 -11.55 -17.85
CA GLU A 8 -5.20 -11.25 -19.17
C GLU A 8 -3.80 -10.61 -19.04
N GLU A 9 -3.53 -9.92 -17.93
CA GLU A 9 -2.24 -9.28 -17.63
C GLU A 9 -1.37 -10.09 -16.65
N LEU A 10 -1.97 -10.98 -15.86
CA LEU A 10 -1.30 -11.78 -14.84
C LEU A 10 -1.56 -13.28 -15.04
N PRO A 11 -0.50 -14.06 -15.34
CA PRO A 11 -0.59 -15.52 -15.32
C PRO A 11 -1.00 -16.06 -13.94
N GLU A 12 -1.53 -17.28 -13.91
CA GLU A 12 -2.03 -17.90 -12.68
C GLU A 12 -0.99 -17.95 -11.55
N ASN A 13 0.27 -18.30 -11.84
CA ASN A 13 1.34 -18.32 -10.84
C ASN A 13 1.61 -16.93 -10.23
N HIS A 14 1.48 -15.84 -10.99
CA HIS A 14 1.64 -14.47 -10.50
C HIS A 14 0.52 -14.07 -9.56
N ARG A 15 -0.70 -14.55 -9.85
CA ARG A 15 -1.88 -14.32 -9.00
C ARG A 15 -1.79 -15.13 -7.69
N ILE A 16 -1.35 -16.39 -7.77
CA ILE A 16 -1.08 -17.22 -6.58
C ILE A 16 0.01 -16.55 -5.71
N ALA A 17 1.09 -16.06 -6.31
CA ALA A 17 2.15 -15.40 -5.56
C ALA A 17 1.68 -14.12 -4.87
N LEU A 18 0.77 -13.35 -5.48
CA LEU A 18 0.14 -12.19 -4.82
C LEU A 18 -0.76 -12.60 -3.65
N ASP A 19 -1.46 -13.73 -3.76
CA ASP A 19 -2.36 -14.26 -2.73
C ASP A 19 -1.56 -14.70 -1.48
N VAL A 20 -0.46 -15.42 -1.74
CA VAL A 20 0.52 -15.81 -0.71
C VAL A 20 1.15 -14.56 -0.11
N ALA A 21 1.57 -13.59 -0.93
CA ALA A 21 2.21 -12.39 -0.43
C ALA A 21 1.31 -11.55 0.50
N TYR A 22 0.01 -11.50 0.20
CA TYR A 22 -0.97 -10.84 1.06
C TYR A 22 -1.18 -11.61 2.37
N SER A 23 -1.31 -12.94 2.30
CA SER A 23 -1.43 -13.81 3.48
C SER A 23 -0.22 -13.67 4.41
N ASP A 24 1.01 -13.74 3.87
CA ASP A 24 2.26 -13.56 4.61
C ASP A 24 2.31 -12.20 5.33
N PHE A 25 1.89 -11.13 4.64
CA PHE A 25 1.83 -9.79 5.23
C PHE A 25 0.87 -9.73 6.43
N LEU A 26 -0.33 -10.31 6.29
CA LEU A 26 -1.31 -10.33 7.37
C LEU A 26 -0.82 -11.19 8.55
N ASP A 27 -0.25 -12.37 8.28
CA ASP A 27 0.25 -13.27 9.32
C ASP A 27 1.39 -12.63 10.11
N ALA A 28 2.32 -11.95 9.43
CA ALA A 28 3.41 -11.19 10.06
C ALA A 28 2.87 -10.06 10.96
N HIS A 29 1.80 -9.38 10.54
CA HIS A 29 1.25 -8.27 11.29
C HIS A 29 0.38 -8.71 12.48
N PHE A 30 -0.57 -9.62 12.23
CA PHE A 30 -1.54 -10.07 13.24
C PHE A 30 -1.00 -11.16 14.16
N LYS A 31 0.22 -11.67 13.90
CA LYS A 31 0.83 -12.77 14.66
C LYS A 31 -0.12 -13.97 14.74
N ILE A 32 -0.81 -14.29 13.63
CA ILE A 32 -1.77 -15.39 13.55
C ILE A 32 -1.04 -16.75 13.72
N SER A 33 0.28 -16.76 13.61
CA SER A 33 1.14 -17.89 13.98
C SER A 33 1.26 -18.05 15.51
N PRO A 34 0.91 -19.22 16.09
CA PRO A 34 0.94 -19.48 17.54
C PRO A 34 2.32 -19.36 18.22
N ILE A 35 3.40 -19.23 17.45
CA ILE A 35 4.79 -19.39 17.91
C ILE A 35 5.59 -18.07 17.96
N ASP A 36 5.11 -16.98 17.36
CA ASP A 36 5.86 -15.72 17.28
C ASP A 36 5.06 -14.53 17.84
N SER A 37 4.89 -14.53 19.16
CA SER A 37 4.25 -13.42 19.89
C SER A 37 5.16 -12.20 20.10
N GLY A 38 6.34 -12.11 19.47
CA GLY A 38 7.44 -11.26 19.96
C GLY A 38 7.78 -9.98 19.20
N LYS A 39 7.61 -9.88 17.88
CA LYS A 39 8.07 -8.71 17.12
C LYS A 39 7.08 -8.43 16.00
N ILE A 40 6.44 -7.26 16.04
CA ILE A 40 5.86 -6.70 14.81
C ILE A 40 7.10 -6.44 13.95
N GLU A 41 7.30 -7.22 12.88
CA GLU A 41 8.27 -6.80 11.88
C GLU A 41 7.83 -5.42 11.41
N ASP A 42 8.70 -4.43 11.62
CA ASP A 42 8.40 -3.03 11.42
C ASP A 42 8.00 -2.86 9.95
N ILE A 43 6.71 -2.60 9.69
CA ILE A 43 6.17 -2.28 8.36
C ILE A 43 7.05 -1.20 7.68
N GLY A 44 7.70 -0.35 8.48
CA GLY A 44 8.68 0.64 8.03
C GLY A 44 9.85 0.07 7.21
N HIS A 45 10.24 -1.20 7.38
CA HIS A 45 11.28 -1.83 6.56
C HIS A 45 10.90 -1.97 5.09
N TRP A 46 9.59 -2.09 4.81
CA TRP A 46 9.06 -2.32 3.47
C TRP A 46 8.65 -0.99 2.79
N LEU A 47 8.75 0.11 3.53
CA LEU A 47 8.33 1.45 3.13
C LEU A 47 9.53 2.36 2.80
N PRO A 48 9.29 3.51 2.13
CA PRO A 48 10.32 4.50 1.85
C PRO A 48 11.12 4.91 3.09
N LYS A 49 12.44 4.70 3.08
CA LYS A 49 13.29 4.98 4.25
C LYS A 49 13.33 6.47 4.62
N LYS A 50 13.08 7.36 3.64
CA LYS A 50 13.00 8.81 3.82
C LYS A 50 12.10 9.25 4.99
N TYR A 51 11.03 8.50 5.28
CA TYR A 51 10.06 8.88 6.31
C TYR A 51 10.01 7.88 7.48
N ALA A 52 11.06 7.08 7.68
CA ALA A 52 11.10 6.05 8.72
C ALA A 52 10.71 6.56 10.11
N CYS A 53 11.16 7.77 10.48
CA CYS A 53 10.83 8.40 11.77
C CYS A 53 9.35 8.80 11.93
N ARG A 54 8.57 8.80 10.84
CA ARG A 54 7.15 9.22 10.83
C ARG A 54 6.17 8.04 10.85
N TYR A 55 6.66 6.79 10.77
CA TYR A 55 5.83 5.59 10.82
C TYR A 55 5.38 5.27 12.25
N THR A 56 4.42 6.04 12.74
CA THR A 56 3.78 5.82 14.04
C THR A 56 2.86 4.58 14.02
N SER A 57 2.45 4.09 15.20
CA SER A 57 1.48 2.99 15.30
C SER A 57 0.17 3.29 14.57
N LEU A 58 -0.33 4.53 14.65
CA LEU A 58 -1.55 4.93 13.91
C LEU A 58 -1.34 4.89 12.40
N PHE A 59 -0.18 5.33 11.91
CA PHE A 59 0.19 5.21 10.51
C PHE A 59 0.15 3.74 10.07
N CYS A 60 0.78 2.84 10.83
CA CYS A 60 0.81 1.42 10.54
C CYS A 60 -0.60 0.81 10.46
N HIS A 61 -1.47 1.12 11.44
CA HIS A 61 -2.88 0.69 11.42
C HIS A 61 -3.60 1.15 10.14
N ARG A 62 -3.47 2.43 9.76
CA ARG A 62 -4.06 2.93 8.51
C ARG A 62 -3.46 2.26 7.27
N PHE A 63 -2.16 1.97 7.28
CA PHE A 63 -1.49 1.30 6.17
C PHE A 63 -1.98 -0.13 5.97
N ILE A 64 -2.26 -0.88 7.05
CA ILE A 64 -2.85 -2.23 6.96
C ILE A 64 -4.24 -2.17 6.35
N VAL A 65 -5.04 -1.16 6.72
CA VAL A 65 -6.35 -0.96 6.09
C VAL A 65 -6.19 -0.64 4.59
N CYS A 66 -5.19 0.15 4.20
CA CYS A 66 -4.86 0.37 2.79
C CYS A 66 -4.52 -0.94 2.07
N MET A 67 -3.71 -1.81 2.70
CA MET A 67 -3.37 -3.13 2.17
C MET A 67 -4.63 -3.98 1.93
N SER A 68 -5.52 -4.04 2.92
CA SER A 68 -6.78 -4.77 2.81
C SER A 68 -7.70 -4.19 1.74
N SER A 69 -7.80 -2.87 1.61
CA SER A 69 -8.60 -2.24 0.55
C SER A 69 -8.04 -2.48 -0.86
N VAL A 70 -6.72 -2.57 -1.01
CA VAL A 70 -6.09 -3.00 -2.28
C VAL A 70 -6.46 -4.44 -2.59
N ALA A 71 -6.30 -5.35 -1.62
CA ALA A 71 -6.65 -6.77 -1.79
C ALA A 71 -8.14 -6.96 -2.13
N GLU A 72 -9.03 -6.25 -1.43
CA GLU A 72 -10.48 -6.25 -1.66
C GLU A 72 -10.82 -5.88 -3.11
N ARG A 73 -10.16 -4.86 -3.67
CA ARG A 73 -10.36 -4.47 -5.08
C ARG A 73 -9.77 -5.47 -6.06
N MET A 74 -8.67 -6.13 -5.71
CA MET A 74 -8.06 -7.13 -6.56
C MET A 74 -8.86 -8.44 -6.62
N VAL A 75 -9.63 -8.79 -5.57
CA VAL A 75 -10.48 -9.99 -5.58
C VAL A 75 -11.80 -9.80 -6.33
N GLN A 76 -12.12 -8.59 -6.79
CA GLN A 76 -13.35 -8.35 -7.54
C GLN A 76 -13.34 -9.13 -8.86
N PRO A 77 -14.49 -9.69 -9.28
CA PRO A 77 -14.58 -10.47 -10.52
C PRO A 77 -14.33 -9.61 -11.76
N GLU A 78 -14.73 -8.34 -11.70
CA GLU A 78 -14.48 -7.36 -12.74
C GLU A 78 -13.18 -6.59 -12.49
N LYS A 79 -12.50 -6.23 -13.58
CA LYS A 79 -11.27 -5.44 -13.53
C LYS A 79 -11.55 -4.02 -13.00
N ILE A 80 -11.08 -3.72 -11.80
CA ILE A 80 -11.11 -2.37 -11.23
C ILE A 80 -9.78 -1.66 -11.48
N ALA A 81 -9.80 -0.62 -12.33
CA ALA A 81 -8.63 0.21 -12.63
C ALA A 81 -8.90 1.71 -12.37
N PRO A 82 -7.94 2.47 -11.82
CA PRO A 82 -6.77 1.96 -11.09
C PRO A 82 -7.23 1.20 -9.85
N VAL A 83 -6.41 0.25 -9.41
CA VAL A 83 -6.63 -0.45 -8.14
C VAL A 83 -6.46 0.57 -7.03
N THR A 84 -5.39 1.35 -7.03
CA THR A 84 -5.01 2.23 -5.92
C THR A 84 -5.78 3.56 -5.96
N ARG A 85 -6.19 4.04 -4.79
CA ARG A 85 -6.98 5.27 -4.61
C ARG A 85 -6.24 6.38 -3.88
N CYS A 86 -5.11 6.08 -3.23
CA CYS A 86 -4.21 7.05 -2.62
C CYS A 86 -2.75 6.53 -2.67
N THR A 87 -1.79 7.37 -2.26
CA THR A 87 -0.36 7.02 -2.31
C THR A 87 -0.04 5.87 -1.37
N ALA A 88 -0.66 5.81 -0.18
CA ALA A 88 -0.48 4.72 0.76
C ALA A 88 -0.92 3.37 0.17
N GLU A 89 -1.99 3.34 -0.62
CA GLU A 89 -2.40 2.14 -1.33
C GLU A 89 -1.46 1.79 -2.50
N ALA A 90 -0.88 2.79 -3.17
CA ALA A 90 0.16 2.55 -4.18
C ALA A 90 1.40 1.89 -3.57
N LEU A 91 1.84 2.37 -2.41
CA LEU A 91 2.90 1.76 -1.62
C LEU A 91 2.52 0.34 -1.18
N ALA A 92 1.30 0.11 -0.70
CA ALA A 92 0.80 -1.21 -0.30
C ALA A 92 0.84 -2.22 -1.47
N LEU A 93 0.33 -1.82 -2.63
CA LEU A 93 0.38 -2.68 -3.82
C LEU A 93 1.82 -2.92 -4.29
N HIS A 94 2.69 -1.92 -4.21
CA HIS A 94 4.12 -2.09 -4.54
C HIS A 94 4.79 -3.13 -3.64
N VAL A 95 4.54 -3.04 -2.33
CA VAL A 95 5.01 -4.02 -1.35
C VAL A 95 4.56 -5.43 -1.70
N LEU A 96 3.27 -5.63 -2.00
CA LEU A 96 2.74 -6.95 -2.40
C LEU A 96 3.43 -7.47 -3.66
N VAL A 97 3.62 -6.63 -4.67
CA VAL A 97 4.26 -7.05 -5.92
C VAL A 97 5.74 -7.38 -5.71
N GLN A 98 6.46 -6.62 -4.89
CA GLN A 98 7.86 -6.93 -4.54
C GLN A 98 7.95 -8.29 -3.84
N HIS A 99 7.11 -8.51 -2.83
CA HIS A 99 7.11 -9.77 -2.07
C HIS A 99 6.71 -10.97 -2.95
N ALA A 100 5.67 -10.83 -3.78
CA ALA A 100 5.28 -11.86 -4.75
C ALA A 100 6.39 -12.16 -5.78
N THR A 101 7.12 -11.14 -6.22
CA THR A 101 8.27 -11.31 -7.13
C THR A 101 9.38 -12.12 -6.45
N THR A 102 9.68 -11.83 -5.18
CA THR A 102 10.64 -12.60 -4.38
C THR A 102 10.21 -14.06 -4.22
N ILE A 103 8.94 -14.32 -3.90
CA ILE A 103 8.39 -15.69 -3.78
C ILE A 103 8.58 -16.46 -5.10
N LEU A 104 8.22 -15.86 -6.24
CA LEU A 104 8.37 -16.52 -7.55
C LEU A 104 9.82 -16.81 -7.90
N LYS A 105 10.72 -15.89 -7.58
CA LYS A 105 12.15 -16.05 -7.83
C LYS A 105 12.78 -17.14 -6.94
N ASP A 106 12.46 -17.12 -5.66
CA ASP A 106 13.11 -17.98 -4.67
C ASP A 106 12.53 -19.41 -4.67
N VAL A 107 11.21 -19.54 -4.89
CA VAL A 107 10.51 -20.84 -4.82
C VAL A 107 10.38 -21.49 -6.21
N GLN A 108 10.07 -20.70 -7.25
CA GLN A 108 9.81 -21.23 -8.59
C GLN A 108 10.94 -20.95 -9.60
N HIS A 109 11.96 -20.17 -9.21
CA HIS A 109 13.03 -19.72 -10.11
C HIS A 109 12.51 -19.01 -11.36
N VAL A 110 11.41 -18.26 -11.21
CA VAL A 110 10.78 -17.48 -12.27
C VAL A 110 11.12 -16.00 -12.07
N ASP A 111 11.67 -15.37 -13.11
CA ASP A 111 11.78 -13.90 -13.17
C ASP A 111 10.39 -13.33 -13.52
N ALA A 112 9.67 -12.90 -12.48
CA ALA A 112 8.29 -12.44 -12.61
C ALA A 112 8.19 -11.09 -13.34
N ASP A 113 7.26 -10.98 -14.29
CA ASP A 113 6.94 -9.72 -14.96
C ASP A 113 5.53 -9.26 -14.60
N TYR A 114 5.47 -8.16 -13.85
CA TYR A 114 4.23 -7.49 -13.45
C TYR A 114 3.99 -6.19 -14.24
N SER A 115 4.76 -5.90 -15.29
CA SER A 115 4.74 -4.60 -15.99
C SER A 115 3.35 -4.23 -16.55
N ALA A 116 2.70 -5.15 -17.27
CA ALA A 116 1.36 -4.94 -17.82
C ALA A 116 0.33 -4.66 -16.72
N PHE A 117 0.35 -5.45 -15.64
CA PHE A 117 -0.50 -5.22 -14.48
C PHE A 117 -0.25 -3.86 -13.83
N LYS A 118 1.00 -3.51 -13.53
CA LYS A 118 1.38 -2.23 -12.91
C LYS A 118 0.88 -1.03 -13.70
N SER A 119 0.93 -1.10 -15.03
CA SER A 119 0.50 -0.02 -15.92
C SER A 119 -0.99 0.34 -15.78
N GLY A 120 -1.84 -0.62 -15.43
CA GLY A 120 -3.27 -0.39 -15.20
C GLY A 120 -3.64 -0.29 -13.72
N ALA A 121 -2.89 -0.95 -12.83
CA ALA A 121 -3.23 -1.04 -11.41
C ALA A 121 -2.88 0.24 -10.66
N TYR A 122 -1.80 0.93 -11.06
CA TYR A 122 -1.44 2.23 -10.53
C TYR A 122 -2.06 3.37 -11.34
N ARG A 123 -2.29 4.51 -10.68
CA ARG A 123 -2.55 5.78 -11.38
C ARG A 123 -1.29 6.31 -12.07
N ASP A 124 -0.17 6.27 -11.36
CA ASP A 124 1.16 6.72 -11.78
C ASP A 124 2.24 5.97 -10.98
N THR A 125 3.51 6.16 -11.36
CA THR A 125 4.66 5.52 -10.71
C THR A 125 5.55 6.52 -9.96
N ASP A 126 5.11 7.76 -9.77
CA ASP A 126 5.95 8.82 -9.16
C ASP A 126 6.30 8.49 -7.71
N PHE A 127 5.41 7.75 -7.04
CA PHE A 127 5.63 7.25 -5.68
C PHE A 127 6.86 6.34 -5.56
N LEU A 128 7.33 5.71 -6.64
CA LEU A 128 8.55 4.90 -6.62
C LEU A 128 9.79 5.73 -6.28
N GLY A 129 9.82 6.99 -6.70
CA GLY A 129 10.92 7.91 -6.37
C GLY A 129 11.08 8.16 -4.86
N LEU A 130 10.07 7.82 -4.04
CA LEU A 130 10.16 7.87 -2.59
C LEU A 130 11.13 6.83 -2.03
N TYR A 131 11.27 5.67 -2.69
CA TYR A 131 12.19 4.59 -2.28
C TYR A 131 13.64 4.93 -2.61
N ASP A 132 13.88 5.64 -3.72
CA ASP A 132 15.22 6.05 -4.15
C ASP A 132 15.75 7.26 -3.38
N ALA A 133 14.86 8.01 -2.72
CA ALA A 133 15.25 9.18 -1.93
C ALA A 133 16.03 8.77 -0.67
N ALA A 134 17.25 9.29 -0.52
CA ALA A 134 18.11 9.00 0.63
C ALA A 134 17.41 9.29 1.98
N ALA A 135 17.68 8.45 2.99
CA ALA A 135 17.09 8.56 4.33
C ALA A 135 17.47 9.87 5.08
N ASN A 136 18.49 10.59 4.59
CA ASN A 136 19.07 11.78 5.23
C ASN A 136 18.62 13.10 4.59
N VAL A 137 17.37 13.20 4.16
CA VAL A 137 16.81 14.53 3.86
C VAL A 137 16.54 15.20 5.20
N PRO A 138 17.04 16.43 5.47
CA PRO A 138 16.76 17.16 6.70
C PRO A 138 15.27 17.14 6.99
N GLU A 139 14.89 17.01 8.26
CA GLU A 139 13.49 17.14 8.72
C GLU A 139 12.85 18.32 7.98
N ALA A 140 11.95 18.01 7.05
CA ALA A 140 11.15 19.04 6.43
C ALA A 140 10.41 19.74 7.57
N ASP A 141 10.56 21.07 7.65
CA ASP A 141 9.89 21.90 8.65
C ASP A 141 8.42 21.46 8.75
N LEU A 142 8.06 20.83 9.87
CA LEU A 142 6.77 20.18 10.07
C LEU A 142 5.60 21.17 10.00
N ASN A 143 5.89 22.48 10.05
CA ASN A 143 4.91 23.55 9.90
C ASN A 143 4.75 24.03 8.46
N LYS A 144 5.58 23.56 7.52
CA LYS A 144 5.50 23.91 6.09
C LYS A 144 4.95 22.75 5.29
N ARG A 145 3.66 22.82 5.01
CA ARG A 145 3.05 22.04 3.92
C ARG A 145 3.53 22.62 2.60
N VAL A 146 4.47 21.94 1.95
CA VAL A 146 4.77 22.17 0.53
C VAL A 146 4.00 21.09 -0.23
N PRO A 147 2.88 21.43 -0.89
CA PRO A 147 2.15 20.45 -1.69
C PRO A 147 3.08 19.90 -2.75
N LEU A 148 3.29 18.59 -2.74
CA LEU A 148 3.94 17.91 -3.83
C LEU A 148 2.87 17.42 -4.82
N PRO A 149 3.17 17.41 -6.13
CA PRO A 149 2.25 16.82 -7.09
C PRO A 149 1.92 15.37 -6.71
N ASN A 150 0.75 14.90 -7.12
CA ASN A 150 0.36 13.49 -7.00
C ASN A 150 0.26 12.93 -5.57
N ASN A 151 0.06 13.80 -4.56
CA ASN A 151 -0.04 13.43 -3.13
C ASN A 151 1.24 12.73 -2.62
N LEU A 152 2.41 13.20 -3.07
CA LEU A 152 3.72 12.64 -2.65
C LEU A 152 4.22 13.22 -1.33
N GLU A 153 3.61 14.31 -0.83
CA GLU A 153 3.86 14.79 0.53
C GLU A 153 3.30 13.79 1.53
N PHE A 154 4.03 13.51 2.60
CA PHE A 154 3.70 12.42 3.52
C PHE A 154 2.32 12.56 4.16
N ASN A 155 1.88 13.78 4.51
CA ASN A 155 0.56 13.97 5.10
C ASN A 155 -0.58 13.73 4.11
N ASP A 156 -0.28 13.76 2.81
CA ASP A 156 -1.25 13.54 1.74
C ASP A 156 -1.34 12.07 1.31
N TRP A 157 -0.52 11.17 1.88
CA TRP A 157 -0.45 9.78 1.40
C TRP A 157 -1.77 9.01 1.52
N PHE A 158 -2.59 9.34 2.50
CA PHE A 158 -3.90 8.73 2.72
C PHE A 158 -5.03 9.50 2.02
N THR A 159 -4.76 10.70 1.50
CA THR A 159 -5.74 11.52 0.80
C THR A 159 -6.09 10.87 -0.54
N PRO A 160 -7.39 10.69 -0.84
CA PRO A 160 -7.82 10.08 -2.10
C PRO A 160 -7.36 10.92 -3.29
N PHE A 161 -6.97 10.25 -4.36
CA PHE A 161 -6.61 10.85 -5.64
C PHE A 161 -7.82 11.44 -6.38
N ASP A 162 -8.99 10.86 -6.15
CA ASP A 162 -10.27 11.24 -6.77
C ASP A 162 -11.35 11.20 -5.68
N GLY A 163 -12.02 12.33 -5.43
CA GLY A 163 -13.08 12.43 -4.43
C GLY A 163 -14.31 11.58 -4.73
N LEU A 164 -14.51 11.17 -5.98
CA LEU A 164 -15.59 10.25 -6.38
C LEU A 164 -15.24 8.78 -6.13
N LYS A 165 -13.98 8.48 -5.82
CA LYS A 165 -13.48 7.13 -5.54
C LYS A 165 -12.81 7.11 -4.17
N PRO A 166 -13.60 7.15 -3.09
CA PRO A 166 -13.09 7.29 -1.74
C PRO A 166 -12.20 6.10 -1.34
N VAL A 167 -11.28 6.36 -0.42
CA VAL A 167 -10.56 5.33 0.33
C VAL A 167 -11.41 4.85 1.50
N ASN A 168 -10.95 3.82 2.22
CA ASN A 168 -11.64 3.36 3.42
C ASN A 168 -11.81 4.51 4.43
N PRO A 169 -12.98 4.70 5.05
CA PRO A 169 -13.22 5.77 6.03
C PRO A 169 -12.22 5.76 7.20
N PHE A 170 -11.65 4.60 7.54
CA PHE A 170 -10.67 4.50 8.59
C PHE A 170 -9.31 5.13 8.24
N VAL A 171 -9.03 5.20 6.94
CA VAL A 171 -7.76 5.69 6.39
C VAL A 171 -7.77 7.21 6.28
N TYR A 172 -8.88 7.77 5.82
CA TYR A 172 -9.04 9.20 5.59
C TYR A 172 -10.49 9.62 5.83
N GLU A 173 -10.65 10.61 6.70
CA GLU A 173 -11.89 11.36 6.86
C GLU A 173 -11.78 12.68 6.11
N ASP A 174 -12.81 13.02 5.35
CA ASP A 174 -12.86 14.30 4.66
C ASP A 174 -13.03 15.47 5.64
N TRP A 175 -12.70 16.67 5.15
CA TRP A 175 -12.77 17.89 5.95
C TRP A 175 -14.18 18.17 6.49
N VAL A 176 -15.22 17.75 5.77
CA VAL A 176 -16.63 17.93 6.17
C VAL A 176 -16.94 17.09 7.41
N THR A 177 -16.49 15.82 7.42
CA THR A 177 -16.63 14.91 8.57
C THR A 177 -15.83 15.42 9.77
N GLN A 178 -14.62 15.94 9.54
CA GLN A 178 -13.80 16.56 10.58
C GLN A 178 -14.47 17.80 11.20
N GLN A 179 -15.07 18.66 10.39
CA GLN A 179 -15.78 19.86 10.85
C GLN A 179 -17.08 19.53 11.58
N ALA A 180 -17.75 18.44 11.22
CA ALA A 180 -18.97 17.98 11.89
C ALA A 180 -18.71 17.46 13.32
N GLY A 181 -17.45 17.26 13.72
CA GLY A 181 -17.09 16.82 15.07
C GLY A 181 -17.47 15.35 15.37
N ILE A 182 -17.90 14.59 14.36
CA ILE A 182 -18.21 13.15 14.42
C ILE A 182 -16.90 12.39 14.26
N ASN A 183 -15.93 12.70 15.10
CA ASN A 183 -14.57 12.21 14.96
C ASN A 183 -14.48 10.82 15.60
N PHE A 184 -14.13 9.79 14.82
CA PHE A 184 -13.93 8.44 15.37
C PHE A 184 -12.53 8.25 15.98
N TYR A 185 -11.64 9.24 15.86
CA TYR A 185 -10.22 9.14 16.22
C TYR A 185 -9.77 10.05 17.38
N ARG A 186 -10.69 10.43 18.28
CA ARG A 186 -10.34 11.02 19.58
C ARG A 186 -10.34 9.98 20.69
#